data_AF-A0A9Y4U2A4-F1
#
_entry.id   AF-A0A9Y4U2A4-F1
#
_cell.length_a   1.000
_cell.length_b   1.000
_cell.length_c   1.000
_cell.angle_alpha   90.00
_cell.angle_beta   90.00
_cell.angle_gamma   90.00
#
_symmetry.space_group_name_H-M   'P 1'
#
loop_
_entity.id
_entity.type
_entity.pdbx_description
1 polymer ?
#
loop_
_entity_poly.entity_id
_entity_poly.type
_entity_poly.pdbx_seq_one_letter_code
_entity_poly.pdbx_strand_id
1 'polypeptide(L)'
;MSTTATMGEMANSAVEFYPKGTRGGGGGGRADGSHAGGDFGVTVMELRELMELRGADAIQKVQDSYGGTDGLCQRLQSSVTDGLSGDPTDLEHRGQAFGQNFIPPKKPKTFLELVWEALQDVTLIILEAAAIISLGLSFYQPPGKETESCGNVSAGAEDEGEADAGWIEGAAILLSVVCVVLVTAFNDWSKEKQFRGLQSRIEQEQKFTVVRKGNVIQIPVADMVVGDLAQVKY
;
A
#
# COMPACT_ATOMS: atom_id res chain seq x y z
N MET A 1 30.97 22.55 -19.74
CA MET A 1 29.67 22.20 -20.34
C MET A 1 29.16 20.98 -19.58
N SER A 2 28.63 21.13 -18.36
CA SER A 2 27.27 21.56 -18.01
C SER A 2 26.20 21.00 -18.94
N THR A 3 25.55 19.92 -18.49
CA THR A 3 24.08 19.85 -18.51
C THR A 3 23.58 19.16 -17.23
N THR A 4 22.85 19.97 -16.49
CA THR A 4 22.09 19.81 -15.25
C THR A 4 21.16 18.60 -15.25
N ALA A 5 21.23 17.75 -14.23
CA ALA A 5 20.16 16.82 -13.88
C ALA A 5 19.09 17.60 -13.10
N THR A 6 17.88 17.68 -13.66
CA THR A 6 16.74 18.37 -13.08
C THR A 6 16.25 17.66 -11.82
N MET A 7 16.26 18.44 -10.73
CA MET A 7 15.60 18.20 -9.46
C MET A 7 14.07 18.18 -9.68
N GLY A 8 13.40 17.08 -9.39
CA GLY A 8 11.94 16.99 -9.46
C GLY A 8 11.46 15.57 -9.15
N GLU A 9 10.61 15.44 -8.14
CA GLU A 9 9.93 14.19 -7.71
C GLU A 9 10.76 13.18 -6.90
N MET A 10 11.20 13.60 -5.70
CA MET A 10 11.07 12.71 -4.55
C MET A 10 9.84 13.17 -3.77
N ALA A 11 8.69 12.62 -4.14
CA ALA A 11 7.46 12.83 -3.39
C ALA A 11 7.65 12.29 -1.97
N ASN A 12 7.70 13.21 -1.01
CA ASN A 12 7.55 12.95 0.41
C ASN A 12 6.29 12.11 0.62
N SER A 13 6.46 10.80 0.84
CA SER A 13 5.42 9.98 1.47
C SER A 13 5.42 10.32 2.95
N ALA A 14 4.88 11.48 3.30
CA ALA A 14 4.53 11.80 4.67
C ALA A 14 3.42 10.82 5.08
N VAL A 15 3.80 9.74 5.78
CA VAL A 15 2.85 8.82 6.39
C VAL A 15 2.16 9.59 7.52
N GLU A 16 0.96 10.07 7.23
CA GLU A 16 0.10 10.75 8.21
C GLU A 16 -0.44 9.70 9.20
N PHE A 17 0.16 9.65 10.38
CA PHE A 17 -0.24 8.76 11.46
C PHE A 17 -1.46 9.33 12.18
N TYR A 18 -2.58 8.60 12.17
CA TYR A 18 -3.77 8.92 12.96
C TYR A 18 -3.69 8.22 14.33
N PRO A 19 -3.45 8.94 15.44
CA PRO A 19 -3.57 8.33 16.76
C PRO A 19 -5.04 8.03 17.05
N LYS A 20 -5.35 6.77 17.40
CA LYS A 20 -6.69 6.38 17.88
C LYS A 20 -6.90 7.00 19.27
N GLY A 21 -7.85 7.92 19.38
CA GLY A 21 -8.22 8.55 20.64
C GLY A 21 -8.87 7.56 21.61
N THR A 22 -8.19 7.28 22.72
CA THR A 22 -8.75 6.53 23.84
C THR A 22 -9.58 7.47 24.71
N ARG A 23 -10.88 7.20 24.78
CA ARG A 23 -11.85 7.97 25.56
C ARG A 23 -11.77 7.53 27.03
N GLY A 24 -11.10 8.33 27.87
CA GLY A 24 -11.07 8.18 29.33
C GLY A 24 -11.55 9.46 30.01
N GLY A 25 -12.57 9.35 30.84
CA GLY A 25 -13.15 10.46 31.59
C GLY A 25 -12.49 10.69 32.96
N GLY A 26 -12.26 11.97 33.27
CA GLY A 26 -12.52 12.58 34.58
C GLY A 26 -11.52 12.36 35.72
N GLY A 27 -10.73 13.41 36.02
CA GLY A 27 -10.06 13.57 37.31
C GLY A 27 -8.97 14.66 37.28
N GLY A 28 -9.28 15.84 37.81
CA GLY A 28 -8.43 17.04 37.70
C GLY A 28 -7.17 17.06 38.56
N GLY A 29 -6.11 17.65 38.02
CA GLY A 29 -4.85 18.00 38.67
C GLY A 29 -4.01 18.89 37.74
N ARG A 30 -3.29 19.86 38.33
CA ARG A 30 -2.70 21.06 37.72
C ARG A 30 -1.71 20.86 36.55
N ALA A 31 -1.55 21.96 35.80
CA ALA A 31 -0.79 22.15 34.57
C ALA A 31 0.71 21.82 34.64
N ASP A 32 1.18 21.07 33.63
CA ASP A 32 2.35 21.42 32.81
C ASP A 32 2.15 20.87 31.40
N GLY A 33 2.57 21.61 30.39
CA GLY A 33 2.31 21.33 28.97
C GLY A 33 3.31 20.34 28.38
N SER A 34 2.84 19.54 27.41
CA SER A 34 3.67 18.76 26.46
C SER A 34 4.34 17.49 27.00
N HIS A 35 3.54 16.49 27.40
CA HIS A 35 4.02 15.10 27.59
C HIS A 35 3.28 14.15 26.65
N ALA A 36 3.79 14.00 25.44
CA ALA A 36 3.54 12.82 24.60
C ALA A 36 4.83 12.00 24.42
N GLY A 37 5.61 11.89 25.50
CA GLY A 37 6.85 11.11 25.58
C GLY A 37 6.77 9.90 26.52
N GLY A 38 5.61 9.58 27.10
CA GLY A 38 5.51 8.53 28.12
C GLY A 38 6.55 8.69 29.23
N ASP A 39 7.03 7.56 29.79
CA ASP A 39 8.15 7.48 30.75
C ASP A 39 9.53 7.81 30.12
N PHE A 40 9.60 8.13 28.82
CA PHE A 40 10.85 8.46 28.12
C PHE A 40 11.16 9.97 28.18
N GLY A 41 12.44 10.31 28.20
CA GLY A 41 12.91 11.70 28.24
C GLY A 41 12.95 12.42 26.89
N VAL A 42 12.39 11.80 25.83
CA VAL A 42 12.26 12.33 24.46
C VAL A 42 10.95 11.86 23.83
N THR A 43 10.32 12.72 23.05
CA THR A 43 9.09 12.47 22.29
C THR A 43 9.36 12.08 20.83
N VAL A 44 8.37 11.48 20.16
CA VAL A 44 8.43 11.20 18.72
C VAL A 44 8.65 12.47 17.89
N MET A 45 8.04 13.60 18.29
CA MET A 45 8.15 14.85 17.55
C MET A 45 9.57 15.41 17.61
N GLU A 46 10.21 15.39 18.78
CA GLU A 46 11.60 15.81 18.92
C GLU A 46 12.57 14.93 18.10
N LEU A 47 12.32 13.61 18.04
CA LEU A 47 13.11 12.71 17.19
C LEU A 47 12.88 13.00 15.69
N ARG A 48 11.66 13.34 15.30
CA ARG A 48 11.33 13.71 13.92
C ARG A 48 12.02 15.01 13.51
N GLU A 49 11.98 16.05 14.35
CA GLU A 49 12.71 17.30 14.10
C GLU A 49 14.21 17.04 13.95
N LEU A 50 14.78 16.15 14.77
CA LEU A 50 16.17 15.75 14.61
C LEU A 50 16.44 15.07 13.26
N MET A 51 15.49 14.27 12.75
CA MET A 51 15.56 13.63 11.44
C MET A 51 15.42 14.60 10.26
N GLU A 52 15.08 15.87 10.48
CA GLU A 52 15.10 16.90 9.43
C GLU A 52 16.48 17.54 9.25
N LEU A 53 17.33 17.47 10.28
CA LEU A 53 18.69 18.03 10.27
C LEU A 53 19.71 17.06 9.65
N ARG A 54 20.79 17.59 9.07
CA ARG A 54 21.86 16.79 8.44
C ARG A 54 23.24 17.32 8.83
N GLY A 55 24.24 16.43 8.81
CA GLY A 55 25.65 16.82 9.01
C GLY A 55 25.91 17.51 10.35
N ALA A 56 26.64 18.63 10.30
CA ALA A 56 27.07 19.37 11.49
C ALA A 56 25.88 19.91 12.32
N ASP A 57 24.80 20.35 11.67
CA ASP A 57 23.63 20.91 12.35
C ASP A 57 22.93 19.85 13.22
N ALA A 58 22.84 18.61 12.73
CA ALA A 58 22.29 17.49 13.50
C ALA A 58 23.17 17.16 14.72
N ILE A 59 24.50 17.13 14.54
CA ILE A 59 25.46 16.87 15.62
C ILE A 59 25.33 17.95 16.70
N GLN A 60 25.29 19.23 16.30
CA GLN A 60 25.14 20.36 17.22
C GLN A 60 23.80 20.30 17.97
N LYS A 61 22.70 20.01 17.26
CA LYS A 61 21.38 19.84 17.90
C LYS A 61 21.39 18.71 18.93
N VAL A 62 22.05 17.59 18.65
CA VAL A 62 22.18 16.47 19.59
C VAL A 62 23.00 16.88 20.81
N GLN A 63 24.10 17.58 20.59
CA GLN A 63 24.95 18.08 21.67
C GLN A 63 24.19 19.04 22.58
N ASP A 64 23.49 20.03 22.02
CA ASP A 64 22.83 21.09 22.78
C ASP A 64 21.53 20.61 23.46
N SER A 65 20.75 19.78 22.79
CA SER A 65 19.41 19.37 23.27
C SER A 65 19.47 18.14 24.19
N TYR A 66 20.44 17.25 23.95
CA TYR A 66 20.51 15.96 24.65
C TYR A 66 21.82 15.74 25.41
N GLY A 67 22.80 16.66 25.31
CA GLY A 67 24.11 16.47 25.94
C GLY A 67 24.99 15.45 25.22
N GLY A 68 24.74 15.22 23.92
CA GLY A 68 25.44 14.24 23.10
C GLY A 68 24.68 12.92 22.94
N THR A 69 25.34 11.92 22.35
CA THR A 69 24.74 10.60 22.08
C THR A 69 24.42 9.85 23.37
N ASP A 70 25.27 9.95 24.40
CA ASP A 70 25.05 9.29 25.69
C ASP A 70 23.77 9.79 26.37
N GLY A 71 23.55 11.11 26.38
CA GLY A 71 22.36 11.69 26.99
C GLY A 71 21.09 11.41 26.18
N LEU A 72 21.18 11.30 24.85
CA LEU A 72 20.07 10.82 24.03
C LEU A 72 19.73 9.35 24.35
N CYS A 73 20.73 8.48 24.45
CA CYS A 73 20.54 7.08 24.85
C CYS A 73 19.93 6.96 26.26
N GLN A 74 20.40 7.77 27.22
CA GLN A 74 19.85 7.80 28.58
C GLN A 74 18.37 8.19 28.59
N ARG A 75 17.98 9.21 27.82
CA ARG A 75 16.57 9.63 27.72
C ARG A 75 15.69 8.60 27.02
N LEU A 76 16.26 7.87 26.06
CA LEU A 76 15.62 6.70 25.42
C LEU A 76 15.68 5.44 26.29
N GLN A 77 16.24 5.51 27.51
CA GLN A 77 16.44 4.37 28.42
C GLN A 77 17.17 3.20 27.74
N SER A 78 18.16 3.50 26.89
CA SER A 78 18.99 2.53 26.17
C SER A 78 20.45 2.66 26.57
N SER A 79 21.18 1.55 26.55
CA SER A 79 22.63 1.54 26.82
C SER A 79 23.43 1.71 25.53
N VAL A 80 24.45 2.57 25.58
CA VAL A 80 25.41 2.77 24.47
C VAL A 80 26.30 1.54 24.23
N THR A 81 26.46 0.66 25.22
CA THR A 81 27.26 -0.57 25.13
C THR A 81 26.39 -1.81 24.96
N ASP A 82 25.34 -1.92 25.76
CA ASP A 82 24.54 -3.14 25.86
C ASP A 82 23.25 -3.08 25.02
N GLY A 83 22.93 -1.91 24.47
CA GLY A 83 21.66 -1.66 23.77
C GLY A 83 20.45 -1.82 24.69
N LEU A 84 19.34 -2.27 24.11
CA LEU A 84 18.10 -2.51 24.87
C LEU A 84 18.17 -3.80 25.67
N SER A 85 17.38 -3.86 26.75
CA SER A 85 17.21 -5.09 27.53
C SER A 85 16.50 -6.17 26.71
N GLY A 86 15.72 -5.85 25.69
CA GLY A 86 14.95 -6.84 24.92
C GLY A 86 13.86 -7.54 25.73
N ASP A 87 13.44 -6.97 26.85
CA ASP A 87 12.22 -7.37 27.56
C ASP A 87 11.00 -7.10 26.67
N PRO A 88 10.16 -8.10 26.35
CA PRO A 88 8.97 -7.92 25.52
C PRO A 88 8.05 -6.80 25.99
N THR A 89 7.96 -6.58 27.31
CA THR A 89 7.09 -5.52 27.86
C THR A 89 7.64 -4.12 27.58
N ASP A 90 8.96 -3.93 27.69
CA ASP A 90 9.63 -2.68 27.29
C ASP A 90 9.52 -2.43 25.78
N LEU A 91 9.73 -3.47 24.97
CA LEU A 91 9.63 -3.36 23.51
C LEU A 91 8.20 -2.99 23.07
N GLU A 92 7.17 -3.57 23.69
CA GLU A 92 5.78 -3.23 23.42
C GLU A 92 5.45 -1.80 23.87
N HIS A 93 5.93 -1.40 25.06
CA HIS A 93 5.76 -0.04 25.55
C HIS A 93 6.41 1.00 24.63
N ARG A 94 7.61 0.74 24.12
CA ARG A 94 8.27 1.57 23.09
C ARG A 94 7.46 1.63 21.80
N GLY A 95 6.90 0.50 21.37
CA GLY A 95 6.01 0.46 20.20
C GLY A 95 4.75 1.32 20.37
N GLN A 96 4.22 1.42 21.59
CA GLN A 96 3.09 2.29 21.91
C GLN A 96 3.49 3.78 21.98
N ALA A 97 4.65 4.08 22.55
CA ALA A 97 5.15 5.45 22.71
C ALA A 97 5.66 6.05 21.39
N PHE A 98 6.39 5.27 20.59
CA PHE A 98 7.10 5.74 19.41
C PHE A 98 6.51 5.28 18.07
N GLY A 99 5.63 4.27 18.08
CA GLY A 99 5.11 3.62 16.89
C GLY A 99 5.92 2.38 16.48
N GLN A 100 5.43 1.69 15.44
CA GLN A 100 6.02 0.46 14.92
C GLN A 100 6.85 0.74 13.67
N ASN A 101 7.94 -0.01 13.46
CA ASN A 101 8.75 0.05 12.25
C ASN A 101 8.13 -0.76 11.09
N PHE A 102 6.88 -0.47 10.77
CA PHE A 102 6.14 -1.17 9.73
C PHE A 102 5.38 -0.18 8.86
N ILE A 103 5.64 -0.21 7.55
CA ILE A 103 4.91 0.60 6.58
C ILE A 103 3.71 -0.23 6.09
N PRO A 104 2.47 0.15 6.41
CA PRO A 104 1.31 -0.65 6.03
C PRO A 104 1.22 -0.79 4.50
N PRO A 105 1.14 -2.02 3.96
CA PRO A 105 0.96 -2.20 2.53
C PRO A 105 -0.42 -1.71 2.11
N LYS A 106 -0.55 -1.26 0.86
CA LYS A 106 -1.86 -0.94 0.28
C LYS A 106 -2.80 -2.14 0.42
N LYS A 107 -4.07 -1.85 0.69
CA LYS A 107 -5.11 -2.89 0.75
C LYS A 107 -5.17 -3.59 -0.60
N PRO A 108 -5.31 -4.93 -0.62
CA PRO A 108 -5.41 -5.65 -1.88
C PRO A 108 -6.69 -5.26 -2.60
N LYS A 109 -6.64 -5.22 -3.94
CA LYS A 109 -7.86 -5.08 -4.73
C LYS A 109 -8.69 -6.35 -4.58
N THR A 110 -10.00 -6.17 -4.48
CA THR A 110 -10.93 -7.29 -4.51
C THR A 110 -11.03 -7.83 -5.94
N PHE A 111 -11.41 -9.10 -6.08
CA PHE A 111 -11.62 -9.68 -7.41
C PHE A 111 -12.63 -8.88 -8.25
N LEU A 112 -13.69 -8.33 -7.62
CA LEU A 112 -14.67 -7.50 -8.31
C LEU A 112 -14.12 -6.15 -8.75
N GLU A 113 -13.25 -5.53 -7.97
CA GLU A 113 -12.55 -4.30 -8.38
C GLU A 113 -11.64 -4.57 -9.58
N LEU A 114 -10.97 -5.74 -9.62
CA LEU A 114 -10.15 -6.14 -10.77
C LEU A 114 -10.99 -6.45 -12.00
N VAL A 115 -12.16 -7.09 -11.83
CA VAL A 115 -13.14 -7.27 -12.92
C VAL A 115 -13.62 -5.92 -13.43
N TRP A 116 -13.95 -4.99 -12.53
CA TRP A 116 -14.40 -3.64 -12.90
C TRP A 116 -13.31 -2.87 -13.66
N GLU A 117 -12.06 -2.95 -13.22
CA GLU A 117 -10.92 -2.34 -13.91
C GLU A 117 -10.67 -2.98 -15.27
N ALA A 118 -10.80 -4.31 -15.38
CA ALA A 118 -10.68 -5.01 -16.67
C ALA A 118 -11.79 -4.61 -17.66
N LEU A 119 -13.01 -4.34 -17.17
CA LEU A 119 -14.13 -3.86 -17.99
C LEU A 119 -13.94 -2.42 -18.52
N GLN A 120 -13.01 -1.64 -17.95
CA GLN A 120 -12.75 -0.26 -18.40
C GLN A 120 -11.85 -0.17 -19.64
N ASP A 121 -11.43 -1.30 -20.23
CA ASP A 121 -10.71 -1.31 -21.50
C ASP A 121 -11.64 -0.79 -22.61
N VAL A 122 -11.22 0.29 -23.29
CA VAL A 122 -11.95 0.93 -24.39
C VAL A 122 -12.33 -0.09 -25.47
N THR A 123 -11.47 -1.08 -25.73
CA THR A 123 -11.72 -2.15 -26.69
C THR A 123 -12.89 -3.02 -26.25
N LEU A 124 -12.95 -3.41 -24.97
CA LEU A 124 -14.04 -4.22 -24.44
C LEU A 124 -15.36 -3.44 -24.38
N ILE A 125 -15.31 -2.17 -23.99
CA ILE A 125 -16.49 -1.29 -23.99
C ILE A 125 -17.12 -1.20 -25.39
N ILE A 126 -16.30 -1.06 -26.43
CA ILE A 126 -16.79 -1.02 -27.82
C ILE A 126 -17.44 -2.35 -28.21
N LEU A 127 -16.84 -3.49 -27.83
CA LEU A 127 -17.39 -4.82 -28.12
C LEU A 127 -18.71 -5.08 -27.38
N GLU A 128 -18.82 -4.66 -26.12
CA GLU A 128 -20.07 -4.75 -25.34
C GLU A 128 -21.17 -3.87 -25.94
N ALA A 129 -20.84 -2.62 -26.29
CA ALA A 129 -21.79 -1.71 -26.91
C ALA A 129 -22.30 -2.26 -28.26
N ALA A 130 -21.40 -2.77 -29.10
CA ALA A 130 -21.76 -3.42 -30.36
C ALA A 130 -22.66 -4.64 -30.13
N ALA A 131 -22.33 -5.51 -29.17
CA ALA A 131 -23.11 -6.69 -28.85
C ALA A 131 -24.51 -6.36 -28.31
N ILE A 132 -24.63 -5.34 -27.44
CA ILE A 132 -25.92 -4.86 -26.92
C ILE A 132 -26.77 -4.29 -28.06
N ILE A 133 -26.19 -3.49 -28.96
CA ILE A 133 -26.90 -2.95 -30.12
C ILE A 133 -27.38 -4.09 -31.03
N SER A 134 -26.51 -5.05 -31.37
CA SER A 134 -26.87 -6.21 -32.19
C SER A 134 -28.02 -7.01 -31.58
N LEU A 135 -27.95 -7.33 -30.27
CA LEU A 135 -29.04 -8.00 -29.57
C LEU A 135 -30.33 -7.18 -29.56
N GLY A 136 -30.24 -5.89 -29.29
CA GLY A 136 -31.40 -4.98 -29.28
C GLY A 136 -32.10 -4.95 -30.62
N LEU A 137 -31.34 -4.96 -31.72
CA LEU A 137 -31.89 -5.05 -33.08
C LEU A 137 -32.47 -6.43 -33.39
N SER A 138 -31.88 -7.51 -32.89
CA SER A 138 -32.44 -8.88 -33.04
C SER A 138 -33.82 -9.04 -32.40
N PHE A 139 -34.10 -8.33 -31.30
CA PHE A 139 -35.42 -8.35 -30.64
C PHE A 139 -36.38 -7.25 -31.12
N TYR A 140 -35.88 -6.25 -31.86
CA TYR A 140 -36.70 -5.16 -32.37
C TYR A 140 -37.25 -5.49 -33.76
N GLN A 141 -38.47 -6.03 -33.81
CA GLN A 141 -39.19 -6.24 -35.07
C GLN A 141 -40.11 -5.02 -35.34
N PRO A 142 -39.78 -4.12 -36.28
CA PRO A 142 -40.70 -3.05 -36.66
C PRO A 142 -41.94 -3.66 -37.36
N PRO A 143 -43.17 -3.28 -36.97
CA PRO A 143 -44.36 -3.72 -37.69
C PRO A 143 -44.38 -3.03 -39.07
N GLY A 144 -44.06 -3.78 -40.12
CA GLY A 144 -44.39 -3.41 -41.50
C GLY A 144 -43.25 -3.03 -42.43
N LYS A 145 -42.06 -3.67 -42.36
CA LYS A 145 -41.12 -3.63 -43.49
C LYS A 145 -40.56 -4.99 -43.87
N GLU A 146 -40.73 -5.21 -45.15
CA GLU A 146 -40.25 -6.29 -45.99
C GLU A 146 -38.72 -6.32 -45.90
N THR A 147 -38.21 -7.54 -45.87
CA THR A 147 -36.83 -7.95 -45.65
C THR A 147 -35.84 -7.19 -46.54
N GLU A 148 -35.30 -6.07 -46.08
CA GLU A 148 -34.12 -5.44 -46.66
C GLU A 148 -33.06 -5.35 -45.56
N SER A 149 -32.36 -6.49 -45.39
CA SER A 149 -31.18 -6.65 -44.56
C SER A 149 -30.08 -5.69 -45.03
N CYS A 150 -30.10 -4.47 -44.51
CA CYS A 150 -29.06 -3.47 -44.74
C CYS A 150 -28.14 -3.44 -43.52
N GLY A 151 -27.31 -4.49 -43.42
CA GLY A 151 -26.37 -4.67 -42.31
C GLY A 151 -25.51 -5.92 -42.44
N ASN A 152 -25.34 -6.48 -43.65
CA ASN A 152 -24.49 -7.64 -43.86
C ASN A 152 -23.02 -7.22 -44.01
N VAL A 153 -22.30 -7.13 -42.88
CA VAL A 153 -20.83 -7.18 -42.90
C VAL A 153 -20.41 -8.65 -42.89
N SER A 154 -20.39 -9.25 -44.08
CA SER A 154 -19.55 -10.39 -44.48
C SER A 154 -19.48 -11.61 -43.54
N ALA A 155 -20.39 -12.56 -43.70
CA ALA A 155 -20.06 -14.00 -43.73
C ALA A 155 -21.22 -14.87 -44.24
N GLY A 156 -21.14 -15.30 -45.51
CA GLY A 156 -21.61 -16.59 -46.03
C GLY A 156 -23.08 -17.04 -45.84
N ALA A 157 -23.81 -17.05 -46.96
CA ALA A 157 -24.86 -18.00 -47.36
C ALA A 157 -26.02 -18.34 -46.38
N GLU A 158 -27.14 -17.64 -46.59
CA GLU A 158 -28.53 -18.13 -46.62
C GLU A 158 -28.84 -19.53 -46.01
N ASP A 159 -29.54 -19.55 -44.87
CA ASP A 159 -30.48 -20.62 -44.51
C ASP A 159 -31.60 -20.09 -43.58
N GLU A 160 -32.80 -20.62 -43.78
CA GLU A 160 -34.11 -20.01 -43.52
C GLU A 160 -34.57 -20.07 -42.04
N GLY A 161 -33.61 -20.02 -41.11
CA GLY A 161 -33.80 -19.95 -39.64
C GLY A 161 -33.29 -18.65 -39.00
N GLU A 162 -32.91 -17.64 -39.80
CA GLU A 162 -32.11 -16.48 -39.41
C GLU A 162 -32.78 -15.53 -38.39
N ALA A 163 -34.12 -15.47 -38.35
CA ALA A 163 -34.84 -14.65 -37.39
C ALA A 163 -34.78 -15.21 -35.94
N ASP A 164 -34.80 -16.54 -35.78
CA ASP A 164 -34.73 -17.18 -34.45
C ASP A 164 -33.29 -17.29 -33.93
N ALA A 165 -32.28 -17.12 -34.81
CA ALA A 165 -30.87 -17.25 -34.50
C ALA A 165 -30.11 -15.90 -34.39
N GLY A 166 -30.69 -14.77 -34.79
CA GLY A 166 -30.00 -13.47 -34.79
C GLY A 166 -29.48 -13.00 -33.43
N TRP A 167 -30.16 -13.38 -32.33
CA TRP A 167 -29.68 -13.07 -30.98
C TRP A 167 -28.43 -13.86 -30.58
N ILE A 168 -28.16 -14.99 -31.24
CA ILE A 168 -27.05 -15.90 -30.91
C ILE A 168 -25.71 -15.23 -31.20
N GLU A 169 -25.62 -14.42 -32.26
CA GLU A 169 -24.39 -13.69 -32.60
C GLU A 169 -24.00 -12.69 -31.51
N GLY A 170 -24.95 -11.83 -31.11
CA GLY A 170 -24.72 -10.87 -30.02
C GLY A 170 -24.48 -11.56 -28.67
N ALA A 171 -25.16 -12.68 -28.40
CA ALA A 171 -24.94 -13.47 -27.21
C ALA A 171 -23.54 -14.14 -27.19
N ALA A 172 -23.04 -14.61 -28.34
CA ALA A 172 -21.71 -15.19 -28.47
C ALA A 172 -20.61 -14.15 -28.20
N ILE A 173 -20.79 -12.91 -28.68
CA ILE A 173 -19.85 -11.81 -28.43
C ILE A 173 -19.85 -11.45 -26.93
N LEU A 174 -21.03 -11.31 -26.30
CA LEU A 174 -21.10 -11.05 -24.85
C LEU A 174 -20.44 -12.16 -24.03
N LEU A 175 -20.70 -13.42 -24.35
CA LEU A 175 -20.10 -14.55 -23.66
C LEU A 175 -18.57 -14.55 -23.80
N SER A 176 -18.07 -14.22 -25.00
CA SER A 176 -16.63 -14.11 -25.27
C SER A 176 -15.98 -13.02 -24.42
N VAL A 177 -16.58 -11.82 -24.37
CA VAL A 177 -16.08 -10.70 -23.55
C VAL A 177 -16.07 -11.07 -22.07
N VAL A 178 -17.16 -11.66 -21.55
CA VAL A 178 -17.24 -12.12 -20.15
C VAL A 178 -16.11 -13.11 -19.84
N CYS A 179 -15.88 -14.10 -20.71
CA CYS A 179 -14.80 -15.06 -20.52
C CYS A 179 -13.42 -14.37 -20.46
N VAL A 180 -13.14 -13.44 -21.38
CA VAL A 180 -11.87 -12.71 -21.42
C VAL A 180 -11.67 -11.87 -20.16
N VAL A 181 -12.69 -11.13 -19.73
CA VAL A 181 -12.65 -10.32 -18.50
C VAL A 181 -12.36 -11.19 -17.27
N LEU A 182 -13.04 -12.33 -17.15
CA LEU A 182 -12.83 -13.26 -16.04
C LEU A 182 -11.40 -13.82 -16.05
N VAL A 183 -10.86 -14.20 -17.21
CA VAL A 183 -9.47 -14.68 -17.33
C VAL A 183 -8.47 -13.58 -16.97
N THR A 184 -8.69 -12.35 -17.44
CA THR A 184 -7.84 -11.19 -17.14
C THR A 184 -7.87 -10.88 -15.64
N ALA A 185 -9.05 -10.75 -15.04
CA ALA A 185 -9.19 -10.49 -13.61
C ALA A 185 -8.61 -11.62 -12.76
N PHE A 186 -8.78 -12.88 -13.16
CA PHE A 186 -8.20 -14.02 -12.46
C PHE A 186 -6.66 -14.02 -12.52
N ASN A 187 -6.11 -13.71 -13.69
CA ASN A 187 -4.67 -13.59 -13.86
C ASN A 187 -4.10 -12.46 -13.00
N ASP A 188 -4.75 -11.31 -12.99
CA ASP A 188 -4.28 -10.15 -12.22
C ASP A 188 -4.45 -10.35 -10.71
N TRP A 189 -5.55 -10.96 -10.27
CA TRP A 189 -5.74 -11.36 -8.88
C TRP A 189 -4.68 -12.38 -8.42
N SER A 190 -4.37 -13.35 -9.29
CA SER A 190 -3.33 -14.36 -9.00
C SER A 190 -1.96 -13.72 -8.88
N LYS A 191 -1.60 -12.80 -9.79
CA LYS A 191 -0.35 -12.03 -9.73
C LYS A 191 -0.27 -11.21 -8.44
N GLU A 192 -1.31 -10.45 -8.12
CA GLU A 192 -1.35 -9.61 -6.92
C GLU A 192 -1.15 -10.44 -5.65
N LYS A 193 -1.82 -11.60 -5.56
CA LYS A 193 -1.66 -12.52 -4.44
C LYS A 193 -0.22 -13.05 -4.33
N GLN A 194 0.42 -13.38 -5.45
CA GLN A 194 1.82 -13.83 -5.47
C GLN A 194 2.79 -12.73 -5.05
N PHE A 195 2.62 -11.50 -5.56
CA PHE A 195 3.45 -10.36 -5.16
C PHE A 195 3.36 -10.09 -3.67
N ARG A 196 2.16 -10.16 -3.08
CA ARG A 196 1.99 -9.97 -1.63
C ARG A 196 2.63 -11.09 -0.82
N GLY A 197 2.55 -12.34 -1.31
CA GLY A 197 3.25 -13.47 -0.69
C GLY A 197 4.77 -13.28 -0.70
N LEU A 198 5.34 -12.84 -1.82
CA LEU A 198 6.76 -12.54 -1.93
C LEU A 198 7.16 -11.36 -1.03
N GLN A 199 6.40 -10.27 -1.03
CA GLN A 199 6.64 -9.10 -0.19
C GLN A 199 6.68 -9.48 1.29
N SER A 200 5.70 -10.26 1.76
CA SER A 200 5.65 -10.74 3.15
C SER A 200 6.83 -11.64 3.51
N ARG A 201 7.32 -12.46 2.57
CA ARG A 201 8.52 -13.29 2.78
C ARG A 201 9.78 -12.43 2.86
N ILE A 202 9.94 -11.50 1.92
CA ILE A 202 11.09 -10.59 1.86
C ILE A 202 11.18 -9.75 3.13
N GLU A 203 10.07 -9.20 3.61
CA GLU A 203 10.03 -8.43 4.86
C GLU A 203 10.51 -9.24 6.08
N GLN A 204 10.22 -10.54 6.13
CA GLN A 204 10.70 -11.43 7.20
C GLN A 204 12.16 -11.86 7.02
N GLU A 205 12.64 -11.93 5.77
CA GLU A 205 14.02 -12.28 5.45
C GLU A 205 14.99 -11.10 5.65
N GLN A 206 14.51 -9.87 5.52
CA GLN A 206 15.28 -8.66 5.80
C GLN A 206 15.54 -8.53 7.30
N LYS A 207 16.69 -9.02 7.73
CA LYS A 207 17.18 -8.93 9.10
C LYS A 207 18.25 -7.86 9.23
N PHE A 208 18.22 -7.16 10.35
CA PHE A 208 19.24 -6.19 10.72
C PHE A 208 19.97 -6.63 11.99
N THR A 209 21.24 -6.27 12.10
CA THR A 209 22.06 -6.61 13.27
C THR A 209 21.92 -5.50 14.32
N VAL A 210 21.43 -5.86 15.50
CA VAL A 210 21.28 -4.95 16.64
C VAL A 210 21.94 -5.53 17.88
N VAL A 211 22.27 -4.67 18.84
CA VAL A 211 22.75 -5.10 20.16
C VAL A 211 21.59 -5.03 21.16
N ARG A 212 21.30 -6.14 21.83
CA ARG A 212 20.38 -6.21 22.97
C ARG A 212 20.99 -7.08 24.07
N LYS A 213 20.94 -6.63 25.33
CA LYS A 213 21.62 -7.24 26.49
C LYS A 213 23.12 -7.50 26.25
N GLY A 214 23.80 -6.59 25.55
CA GLY A 214 25.23 -6.75 25.18
C GLY A 214 25.50 -7.83 24.13
N ASN A 215 24.47 -8.51 23.62
CA ASN A 215 24.60 -9.53 22.59
C ASN A 215 24.22 -8.97 21.23
N VAL A 216 25.04 -9.29 20.23
CA VAL A 216 24.77 -8.97 18.83
C VAL A 216 23.79 -10.01 18.27
N ILE A 217 22.58 -9.57 17.96
CA ILE A 217 21.50 -10.43 17.45
C ILE A 217 20.99 -9.91 16.10
N GLN A 218 20.44 -10.82 15.29
CA GLN A 218 19.74 -10.46 14.05
C GLN A 218 18.24 -10.53 14.26
N ILE A 219 17.56 -9.41 14.08
CA ILE A 219 16.10 -9.30 14.16
C ILE A 219 15.53 -8.86 12.81
N PRO A 220 14.30 -9.26 12.46
CA PRO A 220 13.58 -8.68 11.32
C PRO A 220 13.54 -7.15 11.44
N VAL A 221 13.64 -6.43 10.32
CA VAL A 221 13.58 -4.96 10.32
C VAL A 221 12.26 -4.47 10.95
N ALA A 222 11.16 -5.19 10.74
CA ALA A 222 9.84 -4.84 11.32
C ALA A 222 9.81 -4.86 12.86
N ASP A 223 10.72 -5.61 13.51
CA ASP A 223 10.79 -5.74 14.98
C ASP A 223 11.76 -4.73 15.62
N MET A 224 12.39 -3.88 14.80
CA MET A 224 13.24 -2.80 15.30
C MET A 224 12.39 -1.73 15.98
N VAL A 225 12.88 -1.22 17.11
CA VAL A 225 12.20 -0.17 17.89
C VAL A 225 13.14 0.99 18.19
N VAL A 226 12.56 2.14 18.54
CA VAL A 226 13.33 3.32 18.95
C VAL A 226 14.15 3.00 20.21
N GLY A 227 15.45 3.24 20.12
CA GLY A 227 16.42 2.94 21.16
C GLY A 227 17.29 1.70 20.88
N ASP A 228 17.00 0.93 19.83
CA ASP A 228 17.91 -0.14 19.38
C ASP A 228 19.27 0.40 18.97
N LEU A 229 20.33 -0.32 19.36
CA LEU A 229 21.69 -0.03 18.91
C LEU A 229 21.97 -0.85 17.64
N ALA A 230 21.86 -0.21 16.49
CA ALA A 230 22.07 -0.81 15.17
C ALA A 230 23.57 -0.89 14.81
N GLN A 231 24.04 -2.08 14.41
CA GLN A 231 25.42 -2.26 13.94
C GLN A 231 25.45 -2.17 12.40
N VAL A 232 25.92 -1.04 11.88
CA VAL A 232 26.09 -0.81 10.44
C VAL A 232 27.44 -1.37 9.99
N LYS A 233 27.44 -2.12 8.89
CA LYS A 233 28.66 -2.63 8.24
C LYS A 233 28.75 -2.04 6.83
N TYR A 234 29.96 -1.73 6.39
CA TYR A 234 30.29 -1.25 5.04
C TYR A 234 30.63 -2.40 4.11
#